data_AF-U7D4K1-F1
#
_entry.id   AF-U7D4K1-F1
#
_cell.length_a   1.000
_cell.length_b   1.000
_cell.length_c   1.000
_cell.angle_alpha   90.00
_cell.angle_beta   90.00
_cell.angle_gamma   90.00
#
_symmetry.space_group_name_H-M   'P 1'
#
loop_
_entity.id
_entity.type
_entity.pdbx_description
1 polymer ?
#
loop_
_entity_poly.entity_id
_entity_poly.type
_entity_poly.pdbx_seq_one_letter_code
_entity_poly.pdbx_strand_id
1 'polypeptide(L)'
;MNFFTQYAKAARWKKKIDRSLCRFVGADVRASHRKNDGSLLFAYVESHVLSPQGQTLPGILFLRGDAVVIVPHIICKEEGRSFFLMVNQRRIADGEVHCEFPAGMLDDEVDNPRGVACRELEEETGMCIGATDLFLLHHKPLFTSPGGSDEAVWFLVSPKNFPVVSAVL
;
A
#
# COMPACT_ATOMS: atom_id res chain seq x y z
N MET A 1 26.18 -4.86 -8.93
CA MET A 1 24.92 -4.12 -9.11
C MET A 1 24.45 -3.67 -7.73
N ASN A 2 24.04 -2.41 -7.53
CA ASN A 2 23.66 -1.87 -6.21
C ASN A 2 22.20 -2.25 -5.89
N PHE A 3 21.92 -2.73 -4.67
CA PHE A 3 20.57 -3.10 -4.20
C PHE A 3 19.53 -1.98 -4.46
N PHE A 4 19.92 -0.73 -4.19
CA PHE A 4 19.07 0.46 -4.36
C PHE A 4 18.90 0.90 -5.82
N THR A 5 19.57 0.23 -6.76
CA THR A 5 19.34 0.40 -8.21
C THR A 5 18.71 -0.83 -8.86
N GLN A 6 18.82 -2.00 -8.22
CA GLN A 6 18.33 -3.27 -8.74
C GLN A 6 16.82 -3.45 -8.52
N TYR A 7 16.31 -3.04 -7.34
CA TYR A 7 14.93 -3.26 -6.96
C TYR A 7 14.12 -1.97 -6.99
N ALA A 8 12.98 -1.96 -7.68
CA ALA A 8 12.15 -0.78 -7.86
C ALA A 8 11.73 -0.13 -6.52
N LYS A 9 11.33 -0.94 -5.53
CA LYS A 9 10.99 -0.48 -4.17
C LYS A 9 12.15 0.26 -3.49
N ALA A 10 13.33 -0.35 -3.49
CA ALA A 10 14.53 0.24 -2.89
C ALA A 10 14.96 1.52 -3.62
N ALA A 11 14.90 1.52 -4.96
CA ALA A 11 15.18 2.70 -5.78
C ALA A 11 14.21 3.85 -5.51
N ARG A 12 12.91 3.54 -5.32
CA ARG A 12 11.89 4.54 -4.97
C ARG A 12 12.17 5.18 -3.61
N TRP A 13 12.43 4.39 -2.57
CA TRP A 13 12.82 4.94 -1.27
C TRP A 13 14.05 5.85 -1.39
N LYS A 14 15.10 5.38 -2.07
CA LYS A 14 16.33 6.15 -2.27
C LYS A 14 16.05 7.48 -2.99
N LYS A 15 15.21 7.46 -4.02
CA LYS A 15 14.75 8.65 -4.75
C LYS A 15 13.91 9.60 -3.88
N LYS A 16 13.11 9.10 -2.93
CA LYS A 16 12.40 9.91 -1.93
C LYS A 16 13.43 10.66 -1.04
N ILE A 17 14.47 9.98 -0.56
CA ILE A 17 15.56 10.59 0.22
C ILE A 17 16.33 11.62 -0.61
N ASP A 18 16.73 11.29 -1.85
CA ASP A 18 17.52 12.17 -2.71
C ASP A 18 16.78 13.45 -3.14
N ARG A 19 15.44 13.43 -3.12
CA ARG A 19 14.59 14.60 -3.37
C ARG A 19 14.26 15.39 -2.10
N SER A 20 14.59 14.84 -0.94
CA SER A 20 14.37 15.51 0.35
C SER A 20 15.52 16.48 0.66
N LEU A 21 15.41 17.17 1.79
CA LEU A 21 16.51 17.98 2.33
C LEU A 21 17.50 17.14 3.16
N CYS A 22 17.27 15.83 3.27
CA CYS A 22 18.16 14.92 4.00
C CYS A 22 19.35 14.51 3.12
N ARG A 23 20.46 14.16 3.76
CA ARG A 23 21.66 13.64 3.08
C ARG A 23 21.77 12.14 3.30
N PHE A 24 21.75 11.38 2.20
CA PHE A 24 22.09 9.97 2.22
C PHE A 24 23.60 9.78 2.42
N VAL A 25 23.98 9.00 3.43
CA VAL A 25 25.40 8.64 3.70
C VAL A 25 25.67 7.20 3.26
N GLY A 26 24.74 6.28 3.54
CA GLY A 26 24.88 4.87 3.21
C GLY A 26 23.67 4.07 3.67
N ALA A 27 23.66 2.78 3.38
CA ALA A 27 22.68 1.85 3.91
C ALA A 27 23.17 0.39 3.79
N ASP A 28 22.84 -0.41 4.78
CA ASP A 28 23.18 -1.83 4.89
C ASP A 28 21.90 -2.67 4.81
N VAL A 29 21.83 -3.57 3.84
CA VAL A 29 20.69 -4.50 3.73
C VAL A 29 20.92 -5.65 4.69
N ARG A 30 20.16 -5.67 5.78
CA ARG A 30 20.27 -6.66 6.84
C ARG A 30 19.53 -7.96 6.51
N ALA A 31 18.37 -7.86 5.84
CA ALA A 31 17.63 -9.01 5.32
C ALA A 31 16.78 -8.62 4.10
N SER A 32 16.47 -9.59 3.23
CA SER A 32 15.52 -9.39 2.13
C SER A 32 14.75 -10.67 1.82
N HIS A 33 13.50 -10.51 1.38
CA HIS A 33 12.64 -11.56 0.88
C HIS A 33 12.22 -11.21 -0.55
N ARG A 34 12.23 -12.20 -1.43
CA ARG A 34 11.89 -12.06 -2.85
C ARG A 34 10.71 -12.94 -3.21
N LYS A 35 9.91 -12.49 -4.17
CA LYS A 35 8.88 -13.32 -4.80
C LYS A 35 9.53 -14.36 -5.72
N ASN A 36 8.73 -15.31 -6.21
CA ASN A 36 9.17 -16.36 -7.13
C ASN A 36 9.75 -15.82 -8.44
N ASP A 37 9.30 -14.65 -8.90
CA ASP A 37 9.79 -13.94 -10.09
C ASP A 37 11.11 -13.17 -9.85
N GLY A 38 11.65 -13.21 -8.63
CA GLY A 38 12.87 -12.51 -8.24
C GLY A 38 12.66 -11.04 -7.81
N SER A 39 11.47 -10.49 -7.95
CA SER A 39 11.14 -9.14 -7.47
C SER A 39 11.22 -9.05 -5.94
N LEU A 40 11.52 -7.86 -5.42
CA LEU A 40 11.64 -7.65 -3.97
C LEU A 40 10.26 -7.64 -3.32
N LEU A 41 10.03 -8.54 -2.36
CA LEU A 41 8.84 -8.49 -1.52
C LEU A 41 9.07 -7.51 -0.36
N PHE A 42 10.07 -7.81 0.49
CA PHE A 42 10.41 -7.03 1.67
C PHE A 42 11.92 -6.92 1.87
N ALA A 43 12.40 -5.86 2.52
CA ALA A 43 13.75 -5.80 3.06
C ALA A 43 13.82 -5.08 4.39
N TYR A 44 14.70 -5.58 5.27
CA TYR A 44 15.14 -4.86 6.46
C TYR A 44 16.47 -4.18 6.12
N VAL A 45 16.48 -2.86 6.23
CA VAL A 45 17.61 -2.00 5.90
C VAL A 45 17.98 -1.18 7.12
N GLU A 46 19.28 -1.10 7.41
CA GLU A 46 19.84 -0.09 8.29
C GLU A 46 20.34 1.07 7.44
N SER A 47 19.66 2.21 7.55
CA SER A 47 19.92 3.41 6.78
C SER A 47 20.76 4.39 7.57
N HIS A 48 21.72 5.01 6.88
CA HIS A 48 22.56 6.08 7.42
C HIS A 48 22.18 7.37 6.68
N VAL A 49 21.20 8.08 7.24
CA VAL A 49 20.66 9.32 6.68
C VAL A 49 20.81 10.44 7.69
N LEU A 50 21.28 11.59 7.23
CA LEU A 50 21.37 12.81 8.03
C LEU A 50 20.19 13.73 7.73
N SER A 51 19.60 14.31 8.77
CA SER A 51 18.64 15.39 8.68
C SER A 51 19.27 16.64 8.03
N PRO A 52 18.46 17.63 7.64
CA PRO A 52 18.98 18.91 7.13
C PRO A 52 19.90 19.64 8.13
N GLN A 53 19.75 19.35 9.43
CA GLN A 53 20.56 19.89 10.51
C GLN A 53 21.83 19.06 10.79
N GLY A 54 22.08 18.00 10.00
CA GLY A 54 23.25 17.13 10.15
C GLY A 54 23.11 16.07 11.24
N GLN A 55 21.91 15.85 11.79
CA GLN A 55 21.67 14.83 12.81
C GLN A 55 21.36 13.48 12.16
N THR A 56 21.89 12.39 12.70
CA THR A 56 21.55 11.03 12.24
C THR A 56 20.08 10.73 12.55
N LEU A 57 19.32 10.37 11.52
CA LEU A 57 17.96 9.87 11.67
C LEU A 57 17.97 8.41 12.15
N PRO A 58 16.91 7.93 12.83
CA PRO A 58 16.76 6.51 13.15
C PRO A 58 16.94 5.64 11.91
N GLY A 59 17.87 4.68 11.98
CA GLY A 59 18.32 3.94 10.80
C GLY A 59 17.46 2.73 10.43
N ILE A 60 16.61 2.24 11.32
CA ILE A 60 15.82 1.01 11.08
C ILE A 60 14.73 1.30 10.05
N LEU A 61 14.80 0.63 8.90
CA LEU A 61 13.86 0.78 7.79
C LEU A 61 13.35 -0.58 7.31
N PHE A 62 12.03 -0.73 7.33
CA PHE A 62 11.31 -1.80 6.65
C PHE A 62 10.87 -1.33 5.26
N LEU A 63 11.54 -1.83 4.23
CA LEU A 63 11.17 -1.61 2.84
C LEU A 63 10.12 -2.65 2.43
N ARG A 64 8.90 -2.19 2.15
CA ARG A 64 7.81 -3.01 1.63
C ARG A 64 7.20 -2.45 0.36
N GLY A 65 7.31 -1.14 0.13
CA GLY A 65 6.72 -0.44 -0.99
C GLY A 65 5.32 0.10 -0.72
N ASP A 66 4.78 0.81 -1.72
CA ASP A 66 3.48 1.47 -1.64
C ASP A 66 2.33 0.47 -1.89
N ALA A 67 1.15 0.79 -1.34
CA ALA A 67 -0.03 -0.06 -1.40
C ALA A 67 -1.29 0.74 -1.76
N VAL A 68 -2.39 0.03 -1.98
CA VAL A 68 -3.71 0.59 -2.21
C VAL A 68 -4.73 -0.03 -1.26
N VAL A 69 -5.67 0.78 -0.79
CA VAL A 69 -6.84 0.37 -0.01
C VAL A 69 -8.09 0.87 -0.72
N ILE A 70 -9.07 -0.02 -0.87
CA ILE A 70 -10.35 0.26 -1.51
C ILE A 70 -11.42 0.30 -0.42
N VAL A 71 -12.21 1.37 -0.39
CA VAL A 71 -13.37 1.53 0.50
C VAL A 71 -14.63 1.34 -0.35
N PRO A 72 -15.18 0.12 -0.46
CA PRO A 72 -16.35 -0.14 -1.29
C PRO A 72 -17.59 0.29 -0.51
N HIS A 73 -18.22 1.38 -0.95
CA HIS A 73 -19.43 1.92 -0.34
C HIS A 73 -20.64 1.46 -1.15
N ILE A 74 -21.37 0.49 -0.59
CA ILE A 74 -22.52 -0.14 -1.20
C ILE A 74 -23.78 0.62 -0.78
N ILE A 75 -24.52 1.14 -1.76
CA ILE A 75 -25.77 1.86 -1.50
C ILE A 75 -26.94 0.98 -1.93
N CYS A 76 -27.77 0.62 -0.96
CA CYS A 76 -29.00 -0.13 -1.13
C CYS A 76 -30.19 0.86 -1.19
N LYS A 77 -30.57 1.24 -2.40
CA LYS A 77 -31.58 2.30 -2.61
C LYS A 77 -32.97 1.92 -2.12
N GLU A 78 -33.37 0.67 -2.29
CA GLU A 78 -34.72 0.20 -1.94
C GLU A 78 -34.93 0.18 -0.43
N GLU A 79 -33.89 -0.11 0.35
CA GLU A 79 -33.95 -0.13 1.82
C GLU A 79 -33.54 1.20 2.46
N GLY A 80 -33.04 2.17 1.68
CA GLY A 80 -32.51 3.42 2.20
C GLY A 80 -31.29 3.23 3.12
N ARG A 81 -30.50 2.17 2.89
CA ARG A 81 -29.34 1.79 3.72
C ARG A 81 -28.05 1.80 2.90
N SER A 82 -26.92 1.93 3.58
CA SER A 82 -25.61 1.75 2.96
C SER A 82 -24.67 0.94 3.83
N PHE A 83 -23.79 0.19 3.18
CA PHE A 83 -22.85 -0.74 3.80
C PHE A 83 -21.44 -0.51 3.28
N PHE A 84 -20.47 -1.00 4.04
CA PHE A 84 -19.08 -1.12 3.60
C PHE A 84 -18.76 -2.59 3.42
N LEU A 85 -18.18 -2.94 2.27
CA LEU A 85 -17.65 -4.28 2.06
C LEU A 85 -16.24 -4.36 2.62
N MET A 86 -16.04 -5.32 3.51
CA MET A 86 -14.77 -5.58 4.19
C MET A 86 -14.45 -7.07 4.07
N VAL A 87 -13.18 -7.40 4.23
CA VAL A 87 -12.66 -8.77 4.20
C VAL A 87 -12.07 -9.12 5.56
N ASN A 88 -12.09 -10.41 5.89
CA ASN A 88 -11.45 -10.93 7.10
C ASN A 88 -10.14 -11.61 6.72
N GLN A 89 -9.00 -11.06 7.14
CA GLN A 89 -7.70 -11.66 6.86
C GLN A 89 -6.90 -11.92 8.15
N ARG A 90 -6.13 -13.00 8.16
CA ARG A 90 -5.19 -13.33 9.25
C ARG A 90 -3.93 -12.49 9.10
N ARG A 91 -3.51 -11.77 10.14
CA ARG A 91 -2.28 -10.97 10.09
C ARG A 91 -1.20 -11.57 10.98
N ILE A 92 0.03 -11.63 10.46
CA ILE A 92 1.16 -12.21 11.19
C ILE A 92 1.65 -11.34 12.36
N ALA A 93 1.22 -10.06 12.41
CA ALA A 93 1.71 -9.09 13.40
C ALA A 93 1.24 -9.44 14.82
N ASP A 94 0.03 -9.98 14.95
CA ASP A 94 -0.57 -10.44 16.21
C ASP A 94 -1.16 -11.86 16.10
N GLY A 95 -1.23 -12.43 14.90
CA GLY A 95 -1.82 -13.75 14.64
C GLY A 95 -3.35 -13.74 14.52
N GLU A 96 -3.99 -12.58 14.66
CA GLU A 96 -5.44 -12.46 14.73
C GLU A 96 -6.09 -12.29 13.35
N VAL A 97 -7.42 -12.46 13.31
CA VAL A 97 -8.24 -12.11 12.14
C VAL A 97 -8.69 -10.67 12.27
N HIS A 98 -8.35 -9.86 11.28
CA HIS A 98 -8.73 -8.46 11.20
C HIS A 98 -9.83 -8.29 10.16
N CYS A 99 -10.85 -7.52 10.51
CA CYS A 99 -11.85 -7.02 9.56
C CYS A 99 -11.31 -5.72 8.96
N GLU A 100 -10.96 -5.78 7.68
CA GLU A 100 -10.27 -4.69 6.98
C GLU A 100 -10.84 -4.45 5.60
N PHE A 101 -10.52 -3.28 5.03
CA PHE A 101 -10.87 -2.98 3.66
C PHE A 101 -10.00 -3.77 2.68
N PRO A 102 -10.53 -4.15 1.51
CA PRO A 102 -9.73 -4.79 0.47
C PRO A 102 -8.50 -3.96 0.12
N ALA A 103 -7.36 -4.61 -0.04
CA ALA A 103 -6.08 -3.92 -0.16
C ALA A 103 -5.01 -4.76 -0.86
N GLY A 104 -4.07 -4.09 -1.54
CA GLY A 104 -2.96 -4.78 -2.19
C GLY A 104 -1.75 -3.91 -2.43
N MET A 105 -0.62 -4.57 -2.73
CA MET A 105 0.64 -3.90 -3.00
C MET A 105 0.65 -3.38 -4.43
N LEU A 106 1.16 -2.16 -4.64
CA LEU A 106 1.29 -1.60 -5.99
C LEU A 106 2.44 -2.23 -6.78
N ASP A 107 3.45 -2.76 -6.09
CA ASP A 107 4.68 -3.32 -6.67
C ASP A 107 5.30 -2.45 -7.76
N ASP A 108 5.21 -2.84 -9.03
CA ASP A 108 5.75 -2.09 -10.17
C ASP A 108 4.70 -1.18 -10.85
N GLU A 109 3.42 -1.30 -10.47
CA GLU A 109 2.28 -0.54 -10.99
C GLU A 109 1.96 0.71 -10.15
N VAL A 110 2.99 1.37 -9.60
CA VAL A 110 2.82 2.52 -8.69
C VAL A 110 2.10 3.72 -9.33
N ASP A 111 2.14 3.82 -10.66
CA ASP A 111 1.45 4.87 -11.43
C ASP A 111 0.00 4.49 -11.78
N ASN A 112 -0.46 3.29 -11.39
CA ASN A 112 -1.80 2.78 -11.66
C ASN A 112 -2.55 2.29 -10.39
N PRO A 113 -2.71 3.13 -9.35
CA PRO A 113 -3.38 2.70 -8.13
C PRO A 113 -4.84 2.27 -8.34
N ARG A 114 -5.55 2.84 -9.33
CA ARG A 114 -6.93 2.45 -9.67
C ARG A 114 -7.02 1.05 -10.28
N GLY A 115 -6.11 0.70 -11.19
CA GLY A 115 -6.12 -0.62 -11.81
C GLY A 115 -5.79 -1.72 -10.80
N VAL A 116 -4.79 -1.49 -9.93
CA VAL A 116 -4.50 -2.40 -8.82
C VAL A 116 -5.69 -2.50 -7.89
N ALA A 117 -6.34 -1.38 -7.53
CA ALA A 117 -7.52 -1.40 -6.69
C ALA A 117 -8.67 -2.24 -7.25
N CYS A 118 -8.96 -2.13 -8.55
CA CYS A 118 -9.97 -2.96 -9.22
C CYS A 118 -9.63 -4.45 -9.14
N ARG A 119 -8.36 -4.80 -9.40
CA ARG A 119 -7.88 -6.20 -9.35
C ARG A 119 -8.00 -6.78 -7.95
N GLU A 120 -7.49 -6.09 -6.94
CA GLU A 120 -7.52 -6.57 -5.55
C GLU A 120 -8.95 -6.71 -5.02
N LEU A 121 -9.85 -5.77 -5.36
CA LEU A 121 -11.27 -5.90 -4.99
C LEU A 121 -11.92 -7.14 -5.62
N GLU A 122 -11.63 -7.43 -6.89
CA GLU A 122 -12.14 -8.62 -7.56
C GLU A 122 -11.54 -9.90 -6.97
N GLU A 123 -10.23 -9.94 -6.72
CA GLU A 123 -9.54 -11.10 -6.16
C GLU A 123 -10.00 -11.43 -4.72
N GLU A 124 -10.20 -10.41 -3.88
CA GLU A 124 -10.52 -10.60 -2.47
C GLU A 124 -12.03 -10.74 -2.20
N THR A 125 -12.89 -10.17 -3.05
CA THR A 125 -14.35 -10.14 -2.79
C THR A 125 -15.21 -10.61 -3.96
N GLY A 126 -14.64 -10.86 -5.14
CA GLY A 126 -15.37 -11.13 -6.37
C GLY A 126 -16.14 -9.93 -6.93
N MET A 127 -15.95 -8.72 -6.40
CA MET A 127 -16.69 -7.53 -6.83
C MET A 127 -15.95 -6.79 -7.95
N CYS A 128 -16.48 -6.86 -9.16
CA CYS A 128 -15.93 -6.13 -10.30
C CYS A 128 -16.45 -4.68 -10.33
N ILE A 129 -15.54 -3.70 -10.39
CA ILE A 129 -15.83 -2.28 -10.62
C ILE A 129 -14.88 -1.71 -11.68
N GLY A 130 -15.29 -0.67 -12.39
CA GLY A 130 -14.42 0.03 -13.33
C GLY A 130 -13.49 1.01 -12.63
N ALA A 131 -12.30 1.26 -13.18
CA ALA A 131 -11.37 2.26 -12.65
C ALA A 131 -11.98 3.67 -12.62
N THR A 132 -12.94 3.96 -13.50
CA THR A 132 -13.71 5.22 -13.53
C THR A 132 -14.66 5.37 -12.34
N ASP A 133 -15.00 4.27 -11.67
CA ASP A 133 -15.87 4.23 -10.49
C ASP A 133 -15.08 4.39 -9.18
N LEU A 134 -13.76 4.63 -9.28
CA LEU A 134 -12.86 4.79 -8.15
C LEU A 134 -12.36 6.24 -8.02
N PHE A 135 -12.63 6.81 -6.85
CA PHE A 135 -12.23 8.16 -6.50
C PHE A 135 -11.16 8.13 -5.43
N LEU A 136 -10.15 8.99 -5.58
CA LEU A 136 -9.14 9.18 -4.55
C LEU A 136 -9.77 9.85 -3.33
N LEU A 137 -9.65 9.23 -2.15
CA LEU A 137 -10.04 9.86 -0.88
C LEU A 137 -9.06 10.97 -0.48
N HIS A 138 -7.82 10.90 -0.95
CA HIS A 138 -6.82 11.94 -0.76
C HIS A 138 -5.98 12.12 -2.02
N HIS A 139 -5.59 13.37 -2.31
CA HIS A 139 -4.85 13.75 -3.53
C HIS A 139 -3.42 13.21 -3.60
N LYS A 140 -2.91 12.62 -2.50
CA LYS A 140 -1.60 11.99 -2.34
C LYS A 140 -1.75 10.72 -1.50
N PRO A 141 -0.85 9.73 -1.62
CA PRO A 141 -0.86 8.61 -0.70
C PRO A 141 -0.47 9.07 0.70
N LEU A 142 -0.97 8.36 1.71
CA LEU A 142 -0.70 8.63 3.12
C LEU A 142 0.30 7.62 3.67
N PHE A 143 1.22 8.06 4.52
CA PHE A 143 2.20 7.17 5.13
C PHE A 143 1.63 6.53 6.39
N THR A 144 1.82 5.22 6.54
CA THR A 144 1.29 4.45 7.67
C THR A 144 2.17 4.58 8.92
N SER A 145 3.49 4.46 8.74
CA SER A 145 4.48 4.59 9.81
C SER A 145 5.83 5.09 9.27
N PRO A 146 5.93 6.38 8.89
CA PRO A 146 7.08 6.93 8.16
C PRO A 146 8.38 6.97 8.99
N GLY A 147 8.32 6.69 10.30
CA GLY A 147 9.50 6.57 11.16
C GLY A 147 10.30 5.27 10.94
N GLY A 148 9.72 4.26 10.30
CA GLY A 148 10.39 2.98 10.08
C GLY A 148 9.90 2.17 8.87
N SER A 149 8.96 2.67 8.08
CA SER A 149 8.43 2.03 6.86
C SER A 149 8.43 3.02 5.69
N ASP A 150 8.70 2.52 4.48
CA ASP A 150 8.60 3.32 3.25
C ASP A 150 7.18 3.40 2.67
N GLU A 151 6.25 2.65 3.27
CA GLU A 151 4.89 2.47 2.80
C GLU A 151 4.10 3.78 2.75
N ALA A 152 3.66 4.11 1.54
CA ALA A 152 2.59 5.05 1.30
C ALA A 152 1.38 4.31 0.72
N VAL A 153 0.19 4.62 1.23
CA VAL A 153 -1.06 3.96 0.87
C VAL A 153 -1.98 4.92 0.12
N TRP A 154 -2.43 4.51 -1.05
CA TRP A 154 -3.51 5.19 -1.77
C TRP A 154 -4.86 4.70 -1.26
N PHE A 155 -5.71 5.62 -0.82
CA PHE A 155 -7.07 5.30 -0.40
C PHE A 155 -8.03 5.68 -1.51
N LEU A 156 -8.79 4.72 -2.00
CA LEU A 156 -9.83 4.93 -3.00
C LEU A 156 -11.19 4.53 -2.47
N VAL A 157 -12.23 5.22 -2.91
CA VAL A 157 -13.62 4.91 -2.59
C VAL A 157 -14.38 4.60 -3.88
N SER A 158 -15.26 3.60 -3.81
CA SER A 158 -16.21 3.31 -4.88
C SER A 158 -17.64 3.37 -4.34
N PRO A 159 -18.40 4.45 -4.63
CA PRO A 159 -19.83 4.47 -4.36
C PRO A 159 -20.55 3.69 -5.46
N LYS A 160 -21.07 2.51 -5.14
CA LYS A 160 -21.81 1.69 -6.11
C LYS A 160 -23.22 1.41 -5.62
N ASN A 161 -24.19 1.72 -6.49
CA ASN A 161 -25.58 1.33 -6.27
C ASN A 161 -25.72 -0.13 -6.62
N PHE A 162 -26.20 -0.93 -5.67
CA PHE A 162 -26.59 -2.30 -5.94
C PHE A 162 -28.12 -2.41 -5.82
N PRO A 163 -28.80 -3.02 -6.81
CA PRO A 163 -30.15 -3.52 -6.57
C PRO A 163 -30.07 -4.55 -5.45
N VAL A 164 -31.07 -4.59 -4.56
CA VAL A 164 -31.07 -5.47 -3.39
C VAL A 164 -30.76 -6.90 -3.82
N VAL A 165 -29.58 -7.41 -3.44
CA VAL A 165 -29.34 -8.85 -3.46
C VAL A 165 -29.57 -9.30 -2.02
N SER A 166 -30.68 -9.97 -1.78
CA SER A 166 -31.07 -10.54 -0.50
C SER A 166 -30.12 -11.64 0.02
N ALA A 167 -28.89 -11.75 -0.48
CA ALA A 167 -28.02 -12.89 -0.19
C ALA A 167 -26.54 -12.64 -0.57
N VAL A 168 -25.88 -11.59 -0.08
CA VAL A 168 -24.40 -11.59 0.03
C VAL A 168 -23.97 -10.75 1.25
N LEU A 169 -24.33 -11.21 2.45
CA LEU A 169 -23.65 -10.92 3.71
C LEU A 169 -23.62 -12.22 4.52
#